data_AF-W6VW71-F1
#
_entry.id   AF-W6VW71-F1
#
_cell.length_a   1.000
_cell.length_b   1.000
_cell.length_c   1.000
_cell.angle_alpha   90.00
_cell.angle_beta   90.00
_cell.angle_gamma   90.00
#
_symmetry.space_group_name_H-M   'P 1'
#
loop_
_entity.id
_entity.type
_entity.pdbx_description
1 polymer ?
#
loop_
_entity_poly.entity_id
_entity_poly.type
_entity_poly.pdbx_seq_one_letter_code
_entity_poly.pdbx_strand_id
1 'polypeptide(L)' 'MRDAEKVALARALRDNPLFNMLLDDIEAAAINACVNAKATDHEARAAHAAEVRAIRNLRSKLNHLSEEAKAGANRAPA' A
#
# COMPACT_ATOMS: atom_id res chain seq x y z
N MET A 1 9.01 13.60 13.05
CA MET A 1 7.78 14.02 12.37
C MET A 1 6.63 13.99 13.36
N ARG A 2 5.90 15.10 13.50
CA ARG A 2 4.70 15.20 14.34
C ARG A 2 3.60 14.31 13.74
N ASP A 3 2.69 13.81 14.55
CA ASP A 3 1.67 12.87 14.03
C ASP A 3 0.76 13.52 12.99
N ALA A 4 0.43 14.81 13.16
CA ALA A 4 -0.29 15.58 12.15
C ALA A 4 0.44 15.65 10.79
N GLU A 5 1.77 15.76 10.81
CA GLU A 5 2.59 15.75 9.59
C GLU A 5 2.60 14.37 8.94
N LYS A 6 2.67 13.29 9.73
CA LYS A 6 2.61 11.91 9.22
C LYS A 6 1.31 11.65 8.48
N VAL A 7 0.17 12.07 9.07
CA VAL A 7 -1.15 11.91 8.44
C VAL A 7 -1.22 12.74 7.15
N ALA A 8 -0.77 14.00 7.18
CA ALA A 8 -0.78 14.86 6.00
C ALA A 8 0.03 14.26 4.84
N LEU A 9 1.21 13.71 5.12
CA LEU A 9 2.02 13.04 4.10
C LEU A 9 1.44 11.70 3.63
N ALA A 10 0.85 10.91 4.53
CA ALA A 10 0.17 9.68 4.15
C ALA A 10 -0.99 9.96 3.18
N ARG A 11 -1.76 11.03 3.42
CA ARG A 11 -2.80 11.51 2.51
C ARG A 11 -2.22 11.98 1.19
N ALA A 12 -1.13 12.77 1.23
CA ALA A 12 -0.47 13.24 0.02
C ALA A 12 0.01 12.08 -0.87
N LEU A 13 0.53 11.00 -0.28
CA LEU A 13 0.91 9.80 -1.03
C LEU A 13 -0.31 9.04 -1.57
N ARG A 14 -1.34 8.82 -0.74
CA ARG A 14 -2.57 8.12 -1.12
C ARG A 14 -3.32 8.83 -2.26
N ASP A 15 -3.38 10.15 -2.21
CA ASP A 15 -4.15 10.97 -3.14
C ASP A 15 -3.32 11.36 -4.37
N ASN A 16 -2.04 10.96 -4.46
CA ASN A 16 -1.19 11.21 -5.61
C ASN A 16 -1.48 10.20 -6.75
N PRO A 17 -1.96 10.65 -7.92
CA PRO A 17 -2.35 9.76 -9.02
C PRO A 17 -1.17 9.02 -9.65
N LEU A 18 0.01 9.65 -9.74
CA LEU A 18 1.21 9.01 -10.26
C LEU A 18 1.68 7.90 -9.32
N PHE A 19 1.61 8.13 -8.00
CA PHE A 19 1.98 7.12 -7.02
C PHE A 19 1.06 5.90 -7.10
N ASN A 20 -0.26 6.11 -7.24
CA ASN A 20 -1.22 5.02 -7.41
C ASN A 20 -0.97 4.23 -8.71
N MET A 21 -0.79 4.93 -9.83
CA MET A 21 -0.45 4.31 -11.12
C MET A 21 0.80 3.43 -11.01
N LEU A 22 1.88 3.94 -10.39
CA LEU A 22 3.10 3.18 -10.20
C LEU A 22 2.88 1.92 -9.35
N LEU A 23 2.13 2.02 -8.26
CA LEU A 23 1.82 0.85 -7.44
C LEU A 23 0.94 -0.16 -8.20
N ASP A 24 0.03 0.30 -9.07
CA ASP A 24 -0.82 -0.57 -9.89
C ASP A 24 0.03 -1.33 -10.93
N ASP A 25 0.95 -0.63 -11.60
CA ASP A 25 1.87 -1.21 -12.58
C ASP A 25 2.79 -2.26 -11.95
N ILE A 26 3.38 -1.95 -10.80
CA ILE A 26 4.27 -2.88 -10.08
C ILE A 26 3.48 -4.10 -9.59
N GLU A 27 2.27 -3.91 -9.05
CA GLU A 27 1.44 -5.03 -8.62
C GLU A 27 1.05 -5.93 -9.79
N ALA A 28 0.64 -5.34 -10.92
CA ALA A 28 0.29 -6.09 -12.13
C ALA A 28 1.50 -6.89 -12.64
N ALA A 29 2.68 -6.28 -12.67
CA ALA A 29 3.92 -6.96 -13.06
C ALA A 29 4.24 -8.15 -12.14
N ALA A 30 4.14 -7.98 -10.81
CA ALA A 30 4.38 -9.04 -9.85
C ALA A 30 3.34 -10.18 -9.94
N ILE A 31 2.06 -9.85 -10.17
CA ILE A 31 1.01 -10.86 -10.43
C ILE A 31 1.34 -11.65 -11.69
N ASN A 32 1.67 -10.97 -12.79
CA ASN A 32 2.01 -11.61 -14.05
C ASN A 32 3.25 -12.50 -13.93
N ALA A 33 4.28 -12.04 -13.21
CA ALA A 33 5.49 -12.84 -12.97
C ALA A 33 5.19 -14.07 -12.08
N CYS A 34 4.33 -13.91 -11.07
CA CYS A 34 3.89 -15.02 -10.22
C CYS A 34 3.14 -16.10 -11.03
N VAL A 35 2.22 -15.70 -11.89
CA VAL A 35 1.41 -16.62 -12.74
C VAL A 35 2.27 -17.32 -13.78
N ASN A 36 3.23 -16.59 -14.39
CA ASN A 36 4.07 -17.12 -15.46
C ASN A 36 5.37 -17.80 -14.95
N ALA A 37 5.61 -17.81 -13.64
CA ALA A 37 6.73 -18.55 -13.05
C ALA A 37 6.64 -20.04 -13.43
N LYS A 38 7.79 -20.64 -13.78
CA LYS A 38 7.87 -22.06 -14.18
C LYS A 38 7.19 -22.94 -13.13
N ALA A 39 6.58 -24.04 -13.58
CA ALA A 39 5.85 -24.94 -12.68
C ALA A 39 6.72 -25.45 -11.51
N THR A 40 8.02 -25.64 -11.76
CA THR A 40 9.02 -26.13 -10.81
C THR A 40 9.70 -25.02 -10.01
N ASP A 41 9.50 -23.76 -10.37
CA ASP A 41 10.14 -22.61 -9.72
C ASP A 41 9.22 -22.02 -8.65
N HIS A 42 9.11 -22.75 -7.54
CA HIS A 42 8.27 -22.38 -6.42
C HIS A 42 8.80 -21.16 -5.67
N GLU A 43 10.12 -20.97 -5.63
CA GLU A 43 10.76 -19.84 -4.95
C GLU A 43 10.46 -18.52 -5.66
N ALA A 44 10.62 -18.45 -6.98
CA ALA A 44 10.28 -17.24 -7.75
C ALA A 44 8.79 -16.90 -7.60
N ARG A 45 7.91 -17.91 -7.67
CA ARG A 45 6.47 -17.71 -7.45
C ARG A 45 6.17 -17.16 -6.06
N ALA A 46 6.80 -17.70 -5.02
CA ALA A 46 6.62 -17.24 -3.66
C ALA A 46 7.14 -15.80 -3.47
N ALA A 47 8.26 -15.45 -4.09
CA ALA A 47 8.84 -14.10 -4.06
C ALA A 47 7.89 -13.07 -4.69
N HIS A 48 7.40 -13.32 -5.90
CA HIS A 48 6.44 -12.43 -6.56
C HIS A 48 5.12 -12.32 -5.80
N ALA A 49 4.62 -13.41 -5.22
CA ALA A 49 3.45 -13.37 -4.35
C ALA A 49 3.68 -12.53 -3.08
N ALA A 50 4.89 -12.55 -2.51
CA ALA A 50 5.25 -11.72 -1.36
C ALA A 50 5.31 -10.23 -1.73
N GLU A 51 5.81 -9.90 -2.92
CA GLU A 51 5.82 -8.53 -3.45
C GLU A 51 4.40 -7.95 -3.59
N VAL A 52 3.48 -8.71 -4.19
CA VAL A 52 2.04 -8.32 -4.26
C VAL A 52 1.47 -8.04 -2.87
N ARG A 53 1.75 -8.91 -1.89
CA ARG A 53 1.31 -8.70 -0.50
C ARG A 53 1.91 -7.43 0.11
N ALA A 54 3.19 -7.17 -0.13
CA ALA A 54 3.86 -5.97 0.38
C ALA A 54 3.21 -4.68 -0.16
N ILE A 55 2.90 -4.64 -1.46
CA ILE A 55 2.23 -3.49 -2.09
C ILE A 55 0.84 -3.27 -1.49
N ARG A 56 0.04 -4.33 -1.34
CA ARG A 56 -1.28 -4.25 -0.71
C ARG A 56 -1.21 -3.81 0.75
N ASN A 57 -0.23 -4.31 1.50
CA ASN A 57 -0.01 -3.91 2.88
C ASN A 57 0.40 -2.44 3.00
N LEU A 58 1.23 -1.94 2.08
CA LEU A 58 1.59 -0.52 2.01
C LEU A 58 0.35 0.35 1.78
N ARG A 59 -0.50 0.02 0.78
CA ARG A 59 -1.75 0.74 0.53
C ARG A 59 -2.67 0.73 1.76
N SER A 60 -2.81 -0.42 2.41
CA SER A 60 -3.59 -0.56 3.64
C SER A 60 -3.04 0.33 4.77
N LYS A 61 -1.72 0.37 4.94
CA LYS A 61 -1.07 1.22 5.96
C LYS A 61 -1.26 2.71 5.67
N LEU A 62 -1.15 3.14 4.41
CA LEU A 62 -1.41 4.53 4.00
C LEU A 62 -2.87 4.93 4.26
N ASN A 63 -3.82 4.05 3.96
CA ASN A 63 -5.22 4.27 4.28
C ASN A 63 -5.42 4.41 5.79
N HIS A 64 -4.88 3.49 6.58
CA HIS A 64 -5.00 3.55 8.04
C HIS A 64 -4.44 4.85 8.63
N LEU A 65 -3.22 5.23 8.25
CA LEU A 65 -2.59 6.48 8.70
C LEU A 65 -3.39 7.73 8.27
N SER A 66 -4.03 7.68 7.09
CA SER A 66 -4.82 8.80 6.58
C SER A 66 -6.17 8.97 7.32
N GLU A 67 -6.72 7.86 7.83
CA GLU A 67 -8.02 7.79 8.51
C GLU A 67 -7.91 7.96 10.04
N GLU A 68 -6.76 7.66 10.67
CA GLU A 68 -6.52 7.88 12.12
C GLU A 68 -6.78 9.34 12.55
N ALA A 69 -6.57 10.32 11.66
CA ALA A 69 -6.91 11.72 11.94
C ALA A 69 -8.42 12.01 12.04
N LYS A 70 -9.29 11.19 11.43
CA LYS A 70 -10.76 11.34 11.59
C LYS A 70 -11.23 10.85 12.96
N ALA A 71 -10.58 9.84 13.52
CA ALA A 71 -10.95 9.27 14.82
C ALA A 71 -10.60 10.19 16.01
N GLY A 72 -9.55 11.01 15.89
CA GLY A 72 -9.19 12.01 16.90
C GLY A 72 -10.14 13.22 16.96
N ALA A 73 -10.76 13.60 15.85
CA ALA A 73 -11.70 14.72 15.78
C ALA A 73 -13.05 14.43 16.46
N ASN A 74 -13.43 13.15 16.56
CA ASN A 74 -14.71 12.71 17.15
C ASN A 74 -14.65 12.52 18.68
N ARG A 75 -13.56 12.93 19.34
CA ARG A 75 -13.35 12.86 20.81
C ARG A 75 -13.32 14.24 21.49
N ALA A 76 -13.82 15.28 20.82
CA ALA A 76 -14.07 16.56 21.49
C ALA A 76 -15.33 16.42 22.38
N PRO A 77 -15.27 16.72 23.69
CA PRO A 77 -16.44 16.69 24.55
C PRO A 77 -17.43 17.79 24.12
N ALA A 78 -18.72 17.44 24.12
CA ALA A 78 -19.83 18.34 23.87
C ALA A 78 -20.02 19.37 25.00
#